data_AF-A0A2T7TVR5-F1
#
_entry.id   AF-A0A2T7TVR5-F1
#
_cell.length_a   1.000
_cell.length_b   1.000
_cell.length_c   1.000
_cell.angle_alpha   90.00
_cell.angle_beta   90.00
_cell.angle_gamma   90.00
#
_symmetry.space_group_name_H-M   'P 1'
#
loop_
_entity.id
_entity.type
_entity.pdbx_description
1 polymer ?
#
loop_
_entity_poly.entity_id
_entity_poly.type
_entity_poly.pdbx_seq_one_letter_code
_entity_poly.pdbx_strand_id
1 'polypeptide(L)'
;MSSTRKVAANRANAQRSTGPRSATGKQRSRLNAFKHGLATPISADPVLSREVTHLTQALAGTDERDPRIMQAAADVADGAIAVIRARRAKEGLFDILVRHPEALMVIGDSLLKGLDQLARYERRALSQRNTALRAFDEVRRAQHEALAARDIGYID
;
A
#
# COMPACT_ATOMS: atom_id res chain seq x y z
N MET A 1 20.62 -11.62 -7.67
CA MET A 1 20.63 -13.04 -8.08
C MET A 1 20.90 -13.92 -6.87
N SER A 2 20.11 -14.99 -6.65
CA SER A 2 20.35 -15.95 -5.55
C SER A 2 21.47 -16.91 -5.94
N SER A 3 22.45 -17.15 -5.06
CA SER A 3 23.53 -18.10 -5.34
C SER A 3 23.01 -19.53 -5.49
N THR A 4 23.71 -20.36 -6.27
CA THR A 4 23.42 -21.79 -6.45
C THR A 4 23.28 -22.51 -5.11
N ARG A 5 24.12 -22.15 -4.13
CA ARG A 5 24.06 -22.67 -2.75
C ARG A 5 22.75 -22.29 -2.05
N LYS A 6 22.28 -21.05 -2.18
CA LYS A 6 20.97 -20.61 -1.65
C LYS A 6 19.80 -21.33 -2.34
N VAL A 7 19.87 -21.53 -3.65
CA VAL A 7 18.82 -22.24 -4.40
C VAL A 7 18.73 -23.70 -3.98
N ALA A 8 19.86 -24.41 -3.86
CA ALA A 8 19.90 -25.79 -3.40
C ALA A 8 19.39 -25.93 -1.95
N ALA A 9 19.79 -25.04 -1.05
CA ALA A 9 19.30 -24.99 0.32
C ALA A 9 17.79 -24.72 0.39
N ASN A 10 17.27 -23.76 -0.39
CA ASN A 10 15.84 -23.49 -0.46
C ASN A 10 15.05 -24.68 -0.99
N ARG A 11 15.59 -25.41 -1.98
CA ARG A 11 14.94 -26.60 -2.55
C ARG A 11 14.91 -27.76 -1.54
N ALA A 12 15.99 -28.00 -0.80
CA ALA A 12 16.04 -29.00 0.27
C ALA A 12 15.13 -28.64 1.46
N ASN A 13 15.06 -27.36 1.84
CA ASN A 13 14.16 -26.88 2.88
C ASN A 13 12.69 -26.96 2.45
N ALA A 14 12.39 -26.67 1.19
CA ALA A 14 11.05 -26.80 0.62
C ALA A 14 10.56 -28.27 0.65
N GLN A 15 11.44 -29.23 0.36
CA GLN A 15 11.12 -30.66 0.44
C GLN A 15 10.85 -31.15 1.87
N ARG A 16 11.44 -30.49 2.89
CA ARG A 16 11.19 -30.79 4.32
C ARG A 16 10.01 -30.03 4.92
N SER A 17 9.61 -28.93 4.30
CA SER A 17 8.53 -28.09 4.82
C SER A 17 7.18 -28.64 4.40
N THR A 18 6.48 -29.35 5.29
CA THR A 18 5.16 -29.92 5.00
C THR A 18 4.00 -28.92 5.15
N GLY A 19 4.32 -27.63 5.22
CA GLY A 19 3.37 -26.58 5.54
C GLY A 19 2.75 -26.74 6.94
N PRO A 20 1.83 -25.84 7.32
CA PRO A 20 1.21 -25.90 8.62
C PRO A 20 0.11 -26.99 8.63
N ARG A 21 0.33 -28.06 9.42
CA ARG A 21 -0.63 -29.19 9.53
C ARG A 21 -1.67 -29.00 10.64
N SER A 22 -1.37 -28.21 11.67
CA SER A 22 -2.30 -27.90 12.76
C SER A 22 -3.10 -26.61 12.50
N ALA A 23 -4.29 -26.48 13.13
CA ALA A 23 -5.09 -25.26 13.08
C ALA A 23 -4.27 -24.03 13.51
N THR A 24 -3.54 -24.15 14.63
CA THR A 24 -2.61 -23.12 15.12
C THR A 24 -1.52 -22.79 14.11
N GLY A 25 -0.94 -23.80 13.45
CA GLY A 25 0.06 -23.59 12.41
C GLY A 25 -0.52 -22.83 11.21
N LYS A 26 -1.72 -23.21 10.75
CA LYS A 26 -2.39 -22.55 9.62
C LYS A 26 -2.68 -21.10 9.95
N GLN A 27 -3.13 -20.84 11.18
CA GLN A 27 -3.40 -19.51 11.67
C GLN A 27 -2.13 -18.64 11.72
N ARG A 28 -1.01 -19.17 12.23
CA ARG A 28 0.29 -18.48 12.20
C ARG A 28 0.75 -18.19 10.76
N SER A 29 0.57 -19.14 9.84
CA SER A 29 0.91 -18.91 8.43
C SER A 29 0.04 -17.84 7.78
N ARG A 30 -1.24 -17.75 8.15
CA ARG A 30 -2.13 -16.68 7.71
C ARG A 30 -1.67 -15.32 8.24
N LEU A 31 -1.17 -15.26 9.48
CA LEU A 31 -0.55 -14.06 10.05
C LEU A 31 0.73 -13.60 9.32
N ASN A 32 1.51 -14.52 8.75
CA ASN A 32 2.70 -14.17 7.99
C ASN A 32 2.37 -13.39 6.71
N ALA A 33 1.23 -13.67 6.07
CA ALA A 33 0.76 -12.92 4.91
C ALA A 33 0.51 -11.44 5.26
N PHE A 34 -0.02 -11.15 6.46
CA PHE A 34 -0.23 -9.77 6.93
C PHE A 34 1.07 -9.06 7.29
N LYS A 35 2.07 -9.79 7.82
CA LYS A 35 3.39 -9.23 8.13
C LYS A 35 4.17 -8.84 6.87
N HIS A 36 4.13 -9.69 5.84
CA HIS A 36 4.94 -9.51 4.64
C HIS A 36 4.20 -8.78 3.51
N GLY A 37 2.88 -8.90 3.43
CA GLY A 37 2.07 -8.35 2.34
C GLY A 37 2.08 -6.82 2.23
N LEU A 38 2.35 -6.10 3.34
CA LEU A 38 2.53 -4.64 3.33
C LEU A 38 3.97 -4.19 3.09
N ALA A 39 4.95 -5.10 3.18
CA ALA A 39 6.34 -4.80 2.84
C ALA A 39 6.59 -4.87 1.33
N THR A 40 5.69 -5.50 0.57
CA THR A 40 5.73 -5.50 -0.90
C THR A 40 5.41 -4.11 -1.46
N PRO A 41 6.29 -3.51 -2.29
CA PRO A 41 6.04 -2.24 -2.96
C PRO A 41 4.75 -2.29 -3.79
N ILE A 42 4.01 -1.17 -3.87
CA ILE A 42 2.78 -1.08 -4.68
C ILE A 42 3.09 -1.39 -6.16
N SER A 43 4.18 -0.87 -6.69
CA SER A 43 4.63 -1.10 -8.06
C SER A 43 4.96 -2.55 -8.41
N ALA A 44 5.20 -3.40 -7.40
CA ALA A 44 5.49 -4.82 -7.61
C ALA A 44 4.22 -5.68 -7.72
N ASP A 45 3.05 -5.12 -7.39
CA ASP A 45 1.75 -5.77 -7.54
C ASP A 45 1.02 -5.20 -8.77
N PRO A 46 0.81 -5.99 -9.84
CA PRO A 46 0.18 -5.50 -11.07
C PRO A 46 -1.25 -4.99 -10.88
N VAL A 47 -1.99 -5.48 -9.89
CA VAL A 47 -3.36 -5.00 -9.62
C VAL A 47 -3.29 -3.63 -8.97
N LEU A 48 -2.48 -3.50 -7.91
CA LEU A 48 -2.34 -2.24 -7.20
C LEU A 48 -1.70 -1.16 -8.08
N SER A 49 -0.72 -1.51 -8.91
CA SER A 49 -0.13 -0.58 -9.87
C SER A 49 -1.16 -0.02 -10.85
N ARG A 50 -2.11 -0.85 -11.33
CA ARG A 50 -3.20 -0.38 -12.19
C ARG A 50 -4.18 0.52 -11.44
N GLU A 51 -4.52 0.18 -10.20
CA GLU A 51 -5.38 1.03 -9.36
C GLU A 51 -4.75 2.40 -9.14
N VAL A 52 -3.43 2.48 -8.89
CA VAL A 52 -2.69 3.74 -8.81
C VAL A 52 -2.80 4.50 -10.12
N THR A 53 -2.50 3.89 -11.26
CA THR A 53 -2.59 4.56 -12.57
C THR A 53 -3.98 5.13 -12.85
N HIS A 54 -5.05 4.36 -12.59
CA HIS A 54 -6.41 4.83 -12.77
C HIS A 54 -6.74 6.01 -11.86
N LEU A 55 -6.33 5.94 -10.59
CA LEU A 55 -6.58 7.03 -9.63
C LEU A 55 -5.76 8.29 -9.97
N THR A 56 -4.53 8.14 -10.45
CA THR A 56 -3.71 9.25 -10.97
C THR A 56 -4.44 9.96 -12.10
N GLN A 57 -4.96 9.22 -13.08
CA GLN A 57 -5.70 9.79 -14.20
C GLN A 57 -7.01 10.46 -13.75
N ALA A 58 -7.72 9.88 -12.79
CA ALA A 58 -8.93 10.49 -12.23
C ALA A 58 -8.65 11.81 -11.47
N LEU A 59 -7.51 11.92 -10.80
CA LEU A 59 -7.08 13.12 -10.08
C LEU A 59 -6.51 14.20 -11.02
N ALA A 60 -5.64 13.81 -11.94
CA ALA A 60 -5.00 14.72 -12.89
C ALA A 60 -5.93 15.13 -14.05
N GLY A 61 -6.97 14.36 -14.34
CA GLY A 61 -7.74 14.50 -15.57
C GLY A 61 -7.13 13.69 -16.71
N THR A 62 -7.98 13.15 -17.59
CA THR A 62 -7.60 12.19 -18.64
C THR A 62 -6.64 12.76 -19.67
N ASP A 63 -6.72 14.07 -19.94
CA ASP A 63 -5.96 14.74 -20.98
C ASP A 63 -4.81 15.60 -20.43
N GLU A 64 -4.55 15.55 -19.13
CA GLU A 64 -3.49 16.32 -18.49
C GLU A 64 -2.11 15.82 -18.94
N ARG A 65 -1.25 16.75 -19.34
CA ARG A 65 0.09 16.47 -19.86
C ARG A 65 1.20 17.13 -19.06
N ASP A 66 0.87 18.01 -18.10
CA ASP A 66 1.90 18.58 -17.22
C ASP A 66 2.48 17.47 -16.33
N PRO A 67 3.78 17.14 -16.48
CA PRO A 67 4.39 16.05 -15.72
C PRO A 67 4.39 16.31 -14.22
N ARG A 68 4.36 17.58 -13.77
CA ARG A 68 4.30 17.93 -12.35
C ARG A 68 2.96 17.56 -11.74
N ILE A 69 1.88 17.78 -12.48
CA ILE A 69 0.52 17.44 -12.04
C ILE A 69 0.34 15.94 -12.04
N MET A 70 0.81 15.26 -13.10
CA MET A 70 0.77 13.81 -13.19
C MET A 70 1.55 13.15 -12.05
N GLN A 71 2.73 13.65 -11.72
CA GLN A 71 3.53 13.14 -10.60
C GLN A 71 2.85 13.41 -9.26
N ALA A 72 2.38 14.64 -9.00
CA ALA A 72 1.71 14.96 -7.75
C ALA A 72 0.41 14.15 -7.56
N ALA A 73 -0.35 13.92 -8.63
CA ALA A 73 -1.52 13.03 -8.62
C ALA A 73 -1.12 11.57 -8.33
N ALA A 74 -0.01 11.10 -8.89
CA ALA A 74 0.51 9.76 -8.62
C ALA A 74 0.92 9.58 -7.15
N ASP A 75 1.57 10.58 -6.56
CA ASP A 75 1.94 10.55 -5.15
C ASP A 75 0.71 10.51 -4.22
N VAL A 76 -0.35 11.23 -4.57
CA VAL A 76 -1.66 11.16 -3.87
C VAL A 76 -2.27 9.77 -4.03
N ALA A 77 -2.28 9.23 -5.24
CA ALA A 77 -2.85 7.92 -5.54
C ALA A 77 -2.12 6.80 -4.80
N ASP A 78 -0.78 6.80 -4.81
CA ASP A 78 0.05 5.86 -4.05
C ASP A 78 -0.26 5.92 -2.55
N GLY A 79 -0.34 7.14 -1.99
CA GLY A 79 -0.73 7.33 -0.59
C GLY A 79 -2.13 6.78 -0.30
N ALA A 80 -3.10 7.01 -1.17
CA ALA A 80 -4.46 6.52 -1.02
C ALA A 80 -4.54 4.98 -1.06
N ILE A 81 -3.85 4.35 -2.03
CA ILE A 81 -3.78 2.90 -2.14
C ILE A 81 -3.06 2.29 -0.93
N ALA A 82 -1.99 2.92 -0.43
CA ALA A 82 -1.31 2.48 0.78
C ALA A 82 -2.24 2.48 2.01
N VAL A 83 -3.09 3.51 2.16
CA VAL A 83 -4.11 3.56 3.23
C VAL A 83 -5.11 2.42 3.10
N ILE A 84 -5.65 2.20 1.89
CA ILE A 84 -6.61 1.12 1.62
C ILE A 84 -6.00 -0.24 1.94
N ARG A 85 -4.75 -0.49 1.51
CA ARG A 85 -4.01 -1.73 1.83
C ARG A 85 -3.86 -1.94 3.34
N ALA A 86 -3.51 -0.88 4.07
CA ALA A 86 -3.37 -0.95 5.52
C ALA A 86 -4.69 -1.32 6.22
N ARG A 87 -5.80 -0.72 5.77
CA ARG A 87 -7.13 -0.98 6.30
C ARG A 87 -7.61 -2.39 6.00
N ARG A 88 -7.49 -2.85 4.74
CA ARG A 88 -7.82 -4.23 4.34
C ARG A 88 -7.03 -5.26 5.13
N ALA A 89 -5.74 -5.01 5.38
CA ALA A 89 -4.92 -5.88 6.21
C ALA A 89 -5.42 -5.92 7.67
N LYS A 90 -5.84 -4.77 8.20
CA LYS A 90 -6.39 -4.67 9.56
C LYS A 90 -7.74 -5.37 9.68
N GLU A 91 -8.63 -5.16 8.73
CA GLU A 91 -9.91 -5.86 8.60
C GLU A 91 -9.70 -7.38 8.54
N GLY A 92 -8.71 -7.86 7.80
CA GLY A 92 -8.38 -9.28 7.76
C GLY A 92 -7.92 -9.87 9.10
N LEU A 93 -7.24 -9.08 9.94
CA LEU A 93 -6.91 -9.49 11.32
C LEU A 93 -8.13 -9.45 12.24
N PHE A 94 -9.03 -8.47 12.08
CA PHE A 94 -10.28 -8.43 12.83
C PHE A 94 -11.22 -9.57 12.44
N ASP A 95 -11.36 -9.90 11.16
CA ASP A 95 -12.16 -11.03 10.67
C ASP A 95 -11.68 -12.36 11.28
N ILE A 96 -10.37 -12.52 11.42
CA ILE A 96 -9.78 -13.64 12.16
C ILE A 96 -10.27 -13.68 13.61
N LEU A 97 -10.22 -12.56 14.33
CA LEU A 97 -10.63 -12.50 15.74
C LEU A 97 -12.13 -12.77 15.90
N VAL A 98 -12.95 -12.25 14.99
CA VAL A 98 -14.40 -12.44 15.01
C VAL A 98 -14.77 -13.90 14.77
N ARG A 99 -14.10 -14.57 13.81
CA ARG A 99 -14.38 -15.98 13.49
C ARG A 99 -13.75 -16.97 14.48
N HIS A 100 -12.64 -16.58 15.08
CA HIS A 100 -11.82 -17.43 15.95
C HIS A 100 -11.39 -16.66 17.20
N PRO A 101 -12.33 -16.32 18.10
CA PRO A 101 -12.00 -15.60 19.33
C PRO A 101 -10.98 -16.36 20.21
N GLU A 102 -10.99 -17.70 20.16
CA GLU A 102 -10.02 -18.57 20.82
C GLU A 102 -8.57 -18.34 20.36
N ALA A 103 -8.38 -17.77 19.16
CA ALA A 103 -7.05 -17.42 18.66
C ALA A 103 -6.36 -16.39 19.58
N LEU A 104 -7.11 -15.56 20.31
CA LEU A 104 -6.54 -14.62 21.26
C LEU A 104 -5.76 -15.34 22.37
N MET A 105 -6.23 -16.50 22.82
CA MET A 105 -5.54 -17.28 23.87
C MET A 105 -4.25 -17.93 23.39
N VAL A 106 -4.15 -18.25 22.09
CA VAL A 106 -3.04 -19.04 21.53
C VAL A 106 -1.97 -18.18 20.85
N ILE A 107 -2.39 -17.06 20.24
CA ILE A 107 -1.53 -16.18 19.45
C ILE A 107 -1.83 -14.69 19.68
N GLY A 108 -2.51 -14.33 20.77
CA GLY A 108 -2.97 -12.97 21.06
C GLY A 108 -1.86 -11.92 20.98
N ASP A 109 -0.72 -12.14 21.65
CA ASP A 109 0.41 -11.20 21.62
C ASP A 109 0.93 -10.92 20.20
N SER A 110 1.02 -11.96 19.37
CA SER A 110 1.47 -11.81 17.98
C SER A 110 0.46 -11.05 17.14
N LEU A 111 -0.83 -11.22 17.42
CA LEU A 111 -1.93 -10.58 16.72
C LEU A 111 -2.06 -9.11 17.13
N LEU A 112 -1.97 -8.80 18.43
CA LEU A 112 -1.93 -7.43 18.96
C LEU A 112 -0.74 -6.64 18.43
N LYS A 113 0.46 -7.23 18.41
CA LYS A 113 1.65 -6.63 17.77
C LYS A 113 1.42 -6.37 16.28
N GLY A 114 0.74 -7.29 15.60
CA GLY A 114 0.33 -7.11 14.20
C GLY A 114 -0.59 -5.90 14.03
N LEU A 115 -1.62 -5.77 14.86
CA LEU A 115 -2.56 -4.64 14.83
C LEU A 115 -1.88 -3.30 15.12
N ASP A 116 -0.98 -3.21 16.10
CA ASP A 116 -0.22 -1.98 16.38
C ASP A 116 0.66 -1.60 15.18
N GLN A 117 1.35 -2.57 14.58
CA GLN A 117 2.16 -2.34 13.39
C GLN A 117 1.32 -1.82 12.21
N LEU A 118 0.14 -2.40 11.99
CA LEU A 118 -0.80 -1.94 10.97
C LEU A 118 -1.30 -0.52 11.25
N ALA A 119 -1.59 -0.19 12.51
CA ALA A 119 -2.01 1.15 12.92
C ALA A 119 -0.90 2.19 12.71
N ARG A 120 0.37 1.83 12.91
CA ARG A 120 1.51 2.70 12.57
C ARG A 120 1.65 2.90 11.06
N TYR A 121 1.52 1.82 10.28
CA TYR A 121 1.59 1.89 8.83
C TYR A 121 0.46 2.75 8.25
N GLU A 122 -0.78 2.56 8.72
CA GLU A 122 -1.92 3.37 8.28
C GLU A 122 -1.71 4.86 8.59
N ARG A 123 -1.25 5.21 9.80
CA ARG A 123 -0.94 6.61 10.16
C ARG A 123 0.12 7.21 9.25
N ARG A 124 1.17 6.47 8.93
CA ARG A 124 2.21 6.90 7.99
C ARG A 124 1.64 7.11 6.59
N ALA A 125 0.85 6.17 6.07
CA ALA A 125 0.24 6.26 4.75
C ALA A 125 -0.76 7.44 4.67
N LEU A 126 -1.56 7.67 5.71
CA LEU A 126 -2.45 8.82 5.81
C LEU A 126 -1.67 10.14 5.80
N SER A 127 -0.58 10.21 6.57
CA SER A 127 0.30 11.38 6.58
C SER A 127 0.89 11.64 5.20
N GLN A 128 1.45 10.62 4.56
CA GLN A 128 2.01 10.71 3.21
C GLN A 128 0.96 11.19 2.19
N ARG A 129 -0.23 10.59 2.18
CA ARG A 129 -1.33 11.00 1.31
C ARG A 129 -1.76 12.44 1.54
N ASN A 130 -1.90 12.85 2.80
CA ASN A 130 -2.33 14.21 3.13
C ASN A 130 -1.27 15.27 2.75
N THR A 131 0.01 14.94 2.91
CA THR A 131 1.11 15.78 2.42
C THR A 131 1.09 15.87 0.89
N ALA A 132 0.90 14.74 0.20
CA ALA A 132 0.80 14.72 -1.26
C ALA A 132 -0.41 15.51 -1.77
N LEU A 133 -1.55 15.46 -1.07
CA LEU A 133 -2.74 16.25 -1.42
C LEU A 133 -2.45 17.75 -1.40
N ARG A 134 -1.77 18.23 -0.35
CA ARG A 134 -1.37 19.65 -0.27
C ARG A 134 -0.43 20.04 -1.40
N ALA A 135 0.57 19.21 -1.68
CA ALA A 135 1.49 19.45 -2.79
C ALA A 135 0.75 19.46 -4.14
N PHE A 136 -0.21 18.57 -4.34
CA PHE A 136 -1.05 18.54 -5.53
C PHE A 136 -1.88 19.82 -5.69
N ASP A 137 -2.52 20.29 -4.62
CA ASP A 137 -3.30 21.53 -4.61
C ASP A 137 -2.42 22.75 -4.94
N GLU A 138 -1.19 22.79 -4.43
CA GLU A 138 -0.21 23.84 -4.72
C GLU A 138 0.19 23.84 -6.21
N VAL A 139 0.50 22.67 -6.77
CA VAL A 139 0.85 22.54 -8.21
C VAL A 139 -0.33 22.96 -9.09
N ARG A 140 -1.55 22.56 -8.73
CA ARG A 140 -2.78 22.95 -9.45
C ARG A 140 -3.00 24.46 -9.41
N ARG A 141 -2.85 25.08 -8.24
CA ARG A 141 -2.99 26.53 -8.11
C ARG A 141 -1.99 27.27 -9.00
N ALA A 142 -0.72 26.86 -8.97
CA ALA A 142 0.31 27.45 -9.81
C ALA A 142 0.03 27.32 -11.32
N GLN A 143 -0.55 26.19 -11.75
CA GLN A 143 -0.99 26.00 -13.15
C GLN A 143 -2.09 27.01 -13.52
N HIS A 144 -3.12 27.15 -12.68
CA HIS A 144 -4.21 28.08 -12.92
C HIS A 144 -3.75 29.54 -12.96
N GLU A 145 -2.88 29.95 -12.04
CA GLU A 145 -2.29 31.30 -12.02
C GLU A 145 -1.45 31.57 -13.29
N ALA A 146 -0.67 30.59 -13.74
CA ALA A 146 0.14 30.72 -14.95
C ALA A 146 -0.72 30.82 -16.22
N LEU A 147 -1.85 30.12 -16.29
CA LEU A 147 -2.81 30.23 -17.40
C LEU A 147 -3.50 31.60 -17.39
N ALA A 148 -3.99 32.05 -16.23
CA ALA A 148 -4.63 33.36 -16.10
C ALA A 148 -3.68 34.51 -16.48
N ALA A 149 -2.41 34.44 -16.09
CA ALA A 149 -1.40 35.44 -16.45
C ALA A 149 -1.12 35.48 -17.97
N ARG A 150 -1.20 34.34 -18.66
CA ARG A 150 -1.05 34.27 -20.12
C ARG A 150 -2.22 34.91 -20.85
N ASP A 151 -3.44 34.70 -20.36
CA ASP A 151 -4.65 35.27 -20.97
C ASP A 151 -4.70 36.79 -20.82
N ILE A 152 -4.16 37.34 -19.72
CA ILE A 152 -4.05 38.80 -19.49
C ILE A 152 -2.94 39.42 -20.35
N GLY A 153 -1.88 38.67 -20.66
CA GLY A 153 -0.72 39.15 -21.43
C GLY A 153 -0.88 39.10 -22.96
N TYR A 154 -2.04 38.70 -23.49
CA TYR A 154 -2.33 38.64 -24.93
C TYR A 154 -3.21 39.81 -25.44
N ILE A 155 -3.30 40.88 -24.65
CA ILE A 155 -3.91 42.16 -25.05
C ILE A 155 -2.78 43.16 -25.33
N ASP A 156 -2.12 43.02 -26.48
CA ASP A 156 -1.33 44.08 -27.13
C ASP A 156 -1.27 43.80 -28.64
#